data_AF-A0A667G3I5-F1
#
_entry.id   AF-A0A667G3I5-F1
#
_cell.length_a   1.000
_cell.length_b   1.000
_cell.length_c   1.000
_cell.angle_alpha   90.00
_cell.angle_beta   90.00
_cell.angle_gamma   90.00
#
_symmetry.space_group_name_H-M   'P 1'
#
loop_
_entity.id
_entity.type
_entity.pdbx_description
1 polymer ?
#
loop_
_entity_poly.entity_id
_entity_poly.type
_entity_poly.pdbx_seq_one_letter_code
_entity_poly.pdbx_strand_id
1 'polypeptide(L)'
;MTWSATAPGAHQPDNTAFTQQRLPAWQPLLSASIALPLFFCAGLAFIGLGLGLFYSSNGIKELEYDYTGNPGTGNCSACALADQGRAPPLRCSCAWYFSLPELFPGPVYLYYELTNFYQNNRRYGVSRDDSQLSGLPSALRHPANECAPYQRSATGLPIAPCGAIANSLFNDTFSLWHQRRPGEPYVEVPLDRTGIAWWTDCHVKFRNPPLVNGSLALAFHGTAPPPNWHRPVYELSPDPNNTGFINQDFVVWMRTAALPTFRKLYARIRQGNYSAGLPRGAYLVNITYNYPVRAFGGHKLLVFSNISWMGGKNPFLGIAYLVVGSLCILMGFVMLVVYIRYQDQNDEEE
;
A
#
# COMPACT_ATOMS: atom_id res chain seq x y z
N MET A 1 32.58 24.73 -74.25
CA MET A 1 31.64 24.84 -73.12
C MET A 1 30.43 24.00 -73.45
N THR A 2 30.43 22.74 -73.00
CA THR A 2 29.29 21.83 -73.14
C THR A 2 28.31 22.12 -72.02
N TRP A 3 27.25 22.87 -72.32
CA TRP A 3 26.12 23.03 -71.42
C TRP A 3 25.43 21.67 -71.31
N SER A 4 25.58 21.01 -70.17
CA SER A 4 24.73 19.86 -69.82
C SER A 4 23.32 20.41 -69.67
N ALA A 5 22.45 20.10 -70.64
CA ALA A 5 21.04 20.39 -70.54
C ALA A 5 20.49 19.56 -69.37
N THR A 6 20.27 20.21 -68.22
CA THR A 6 19.52 19.60 -67.13
C THR A 6 18.14 19.22 -67.66
N ALA A 7 17.76 17.96 -67.43
CA ALA A 7 16.48 17.45 -67.86
C ALA A 7 15.33 18.34 -67.31
N PRO A 8 14.27 18.56 -68.09
CA PRO A 8 13.12 19.33 -67.62
C PRO A 8 12.59 18.71 -66.31
N GLY A 9 12.63 19.46 -65.21
CA GLY A 9 12.18 19.00 -63.88
C GLY A 9 13.26 18.85 -62.81
N ALA A 10 14.56 19.08 -63.11
CA ALA A 10 15.65 18.88 -62.13
C ALA A 10 15.59 19.75 -60.85
N HIS A 11 14.81 20.83 -60.85
CA HIS A 11 14.55 21.70 -59.70
C HIS A 11 13.09 21.65 -59.23
N GLN A 12 12.30 20.69 -59.74
CA GLN A 12 10.92 20.54 -59.31
C GLN A 12 10.90 19.87 -57.94
N PRO A 13 10.25 20.48 -56.93
CA PRO A 13 10.15 19.85 -55.62
C PRO A 13 9.40 18.54 -55.74
N ASP A 14 9.87 17.53 -55.00
CA ASP A 14 9.30 16.19 -55.01
C ASP A 14 7.78 16.26 -54.79
N ASN A 15 7.03 15.60 -55.66
CA ASN A 15 5.57 15.59 -55.63
C ASN A 15 5.05 14.35 -54.86
N THR A 16 5.55 14.18 -53.63
CA THR A 16 5.08 13.11 -52.72
C THR A 16 4.03 13.65 -51.76
N ALA A 17 3.15 12.79 -51.24
CA ALA A 17 2.13 13.20 -50.28
C ALA A 17 2.73 13.84 -49.01
N PHE A 18 3.95 13.44 -48.62
CA PHE A 18 4.67 14.00 -47.48
C PHE A 18 5.21 15.42 -47.79
N THR A 19 5.98 15.57 -48.88
CA THR A 19 6.60 16.86 -49.25
C THR A 19 5.59 17.92 -49.66
N GLN A 20 4.40 17.50 -50.13
CA GLN A 20 3.31 18.37 -50.53
C GLN A 20 2.27 18.60 -49.44
N GLN A 21 2.46 18.04 -48.23
CA GLN A 21 1.55 18.15 -47.10
C GLN A 21 0.11 17.65 -47.39
N ARG A 22 -0.01 16.59 -48.20
CA ARG A 22 -1.28 15.95 -48.58
C ARG A 22 -1.43 14.57 -47.96
N LEU A 23 -0.80 14.35 -46.81
CA LEU A 23 -1.00 13.12 -46.06
C LEU A 23 -2.48 13.00 -45.66
N PRO A 24 -3.07 11.80 -45.70
CA PRO A 24 -4.41 11.59 -45.17
C PRO A 24 -4.40 11.94 -43.68
N ALA A 25 -5.19 12.95 -43.32
CA ALA A 25 -5.31 13.44 -41.95
C ALA A 25 -6.77 13.40 -41.51
N TRP A 26 -7.01 12.97 -40.28
CA TRP A 26 -8.31 13.14 -39.63
C TRP A 26 -8.37 14.53 -39.02
N GLN A 27 -9.32 15.35 -39.47
CA GLN A 27 -9.51 16.73 -39.01
C GLN A 27 -10.88 16.85 -38.33
N PRO A 28 -11.03 16.34 -37.09
CA PRO A 28 -12.30 16.42 -36.38
C PRO A 28 -12.61 17.87 -36.02
N LEU A 29 -13.66 18.42 -36.62
CA LEU A 29 -14.25 19.68 -36.20
C LEU A 29 -15.25 19.37 -35.08
N LEU A 30 -14.97 19.85 -33.87
CA LEU A 30 -15.86 19.71 -32.71
C LEU A 30 -17.07 20.64 -32.87
N SER A 31 -18.08 20.18 -33.62
CA SER A 31 -19.38 20.84 -33.69
C SER A 31 -20.24 20.50 -32.46
N ALA A 32 -21.24 21.33 -32.18
CA ALA A 32 -22.20 21.09 -31.12
C ALA A 32 -22.93 19.74 -31.29
N SER A 33 -23.23 19.33 -32.54
CA SER A 33 -23.85 18.04 -32.85
C SER A 33 -22.99 16.83 -32.47
N ILE A 34 -21.67 16.97 -32.37
CA ILE A 34 -20.75 15.92 -31.93
C ILE A 34 -20.47 16.04 -30.43
N ALA A 35 -20.27 17.27 -29.93
CA ALA A 35 -19.92 17.50 -28.54
C ALA A 35 -21.08 17.19 -27.58
N LEU A 36 -22.33 17.58 -27.91
CA LEU A 36 -23.49 17.39 -27.03
C LEU A 36 -23.74 15.90 -26.70
N PRO A 37 -23.86 14.98 -27.68
CA PRO A 37 -24.00 13.56 -27.37
C PRO A 37 -22.83 13.02 -26.55
N LEU A 38 -21.61 13.48 -26.82
CA LEU A 38 -20.41 13.03 -26.10
C LEU A 38 -20.47 13.40 -24.61
N PHE A 39 -20.89 14.62 -24.26
CA PHE A 39 -21.06 15.02 -22.86
C PHE A 39 -22.13 14.20 -22.14
N PHE A 40 -23.29 13.96 -22.76
CA PHE A 40 -24.35 13.14 -22.15
C PHE A 40 -23.93 11.67 -22.01
N CYS A 41 -23.35 11.08 -23.06
CA CYS A 41 -22.88 9.69 -23.03
C CYS A 41 -21.77 9.49 -22.00
N ALA A 42 -20.77 10.38 -21.97
CA ALA A 42 -19.70 10.32 -20.97
C ALA A 42 -20.25 10.52 -19.55
N GLY A 43 -21.16 11.47 -19.36
CA GLY A 43 -21.80 11.73 -18.08
C GLY A 43 -22.58 10.51 -17.55
N LEU A 44 -23.43 9.90 -18.37
CA LEU A 44 -24.17 8.69 -18.02
C LEU A 44 -23.24 7.50 -17.73
N ALA A 45 -22.19 7.31 -18.53
CA ALA A 45 -21.20 6.27 -18.31
C ALA A 45 -20.47 6.45 -16.97
N PHE A 46 -20.06 7.69 -16.65
CA PHE A 46 -19.40 8.01 -15.38
C PHE A 46 -20.32 7.88 -14.18
N ILE A 47 -21.60 8.24 -14.30
CA ILE A 47 -22.58 8.00 -13.22
C ILE A 47 -22.76 6.50 -12.99
N GLY A 48 -22.96 5.72 -14.06
CA GLY A 48 -23.12 4.26 -13.96
C GLY A 48 -21.90 3.60 -13.31
N LEU A 49 -20.69 3.96 -13.74
CA LEU A 49 -19.45 3.49 -13.14
C LEU A 49 -19.32 3.96 -11.68
N GLY A 50 -19.57 5.24 -11.40
CA GLY A 50 -19.50 5.84 -10.07
C GLY A 50 -20.41 5.15 -9.05
N LEU A 51 -21.65 4.83 -9.45
CA LEU A 51 -22.59 4.06 -8.62
C LEU A 51 -22.05 2.65 -8.31
N GLY A 52 -21.53 1.95 -9.32
CA GLY A 52 -20.95 0.62 -9.14
C GLY A 52 -19.74 0.63 -8.20
N LEU A 53 -18.83 1.59 -8.36
CA LEU A 53 -17.65 1.76 -7.51
C LEU A 53 -18.03 2.12 -6.07
N PHE A 54 -18.99 3.04 -5.90
CA PHE A 54 -19.48 3.46 -4.59
C PHE A 54 -20.15 2.30 -3.84
N TYR A 55 -21.04 1.55 -4.52
CA TYR A 55 -21.68 0.37 -3.94
C TYR A 55 -20.66 -0.70 -3.55
N SER A 56 -19.72 -1.00 -4.45
CA SER A 56 -18.67 -1.99 -4.16
C SER A 56 -17.78 -1.59 -2.99
N SER A 57 -17.47 -0.30 -2.83
CA SER A 57 -16.71 0.20 -1.68
C SER A 57 -17.51 0.13 -0.38
N ASN A 58 -18.80 0.46 -0.40
CA ASN A 58 -19.62 0.46 0.82
C ASN A 58 -20.03 -0.94 1.29
N GLY A 59 -19.98 -1.94 0.41
CA GLY A 59 -20.15 -3.35 0.77
C GLY A 59 -18.98 -3.93 1.59
N ILE A 60 -17.87 -3.21 1.70
CA ILE A 60 -16.71 -3.61 2.49
C ILE A 60 -16.96 -3.33 3.97
N LYS A 61 -16.80 -4.37 4.80
CA LYS A 61 -16.86 -4.29 6.26
C LYS A 61 -15.45 -4.10 6.80
N GLU A 62 -15.31 -3.14 7.70
CA GLU A 62 -14.07 -2.86 8.41
C GLU A 62 -14.36 -2.78 9.91
N LEU A 63 -13.48 -3.37 10.71
CA LEU A 63 -13.52 -3.32 12.16
C LEU A 63 -12.15 -2.81 12.64
N GLU A 64 -12.17 -1.70 13.36
CA GLU A 64 -10.96 -0.98 13.79
C GLU A 64 -10.91 -0.88 15.31
N TYR A 65 -9.71 -0.97 15.86
CA TYR A 65 -9.46 -0.78 17.28
C TYR A 65 -8.18 0.01 17.51
N ASP A 66 -8.32 1.20 18.11
CA ASP A 66 -7.19 2.00 18.58
C ASP A 66 -6.68 1.40 19.90
N TYR A 67 -5.49 0.79 19.84
CA TYR A 67 -4.81 0.21 20.99
C TYR A 67 -3.63 1.05 21.46
N THR A 68 -3.53 2.32 21.06
CA THR A 68 -2.48 3.27 21.49
C THR A 68 -2.39 3.37 23.02
N GLY A 69 -3.52 3.17 23.71
CA GLY A 69 -3.61 3.07 25.17
C GLY A 69 -3.91 4.40 25.86
N ASN A 70 -4.79 5.24 25.31
CA ASN A 70 -5.14 6.55 25.89
C ASN A 70 -5.55 6.45 27.38
N PRO A 71 -5.26 7.47 28.21
CA PRO A 71 -5.61 7.43 29.62
C PRO A 71 -7.11 7.17 29.80
N GLY A 72 -7.48 6.16 30.59
CA GLY A 72 -8.87 5.75 30.80
C GLY A 72 -9.47 4.86 29.71
N THR A 73 -8.76 4.58 28.61
CA THR A 73 -9.25 3.70 27.54
C THR A 73 -8.60 2.32 27.63
N GLY A 74 -9.31 1.37 28.25
CA GLY A 74 -9.01 -0.06 28.19
C GLY A 74 -7.68 -0.50 28.80
N ASN A 75 -7.39 -1.79 28.63
CA ASN A 75 -6.26 -2.46 29.27
C ASN A 75 -4.89 -2.04 28.68
N CYS A 76 -4.85 -1.55 27.43
CA CYS A 76 -3.60 -1.12 26.80
C CYS A 76 -3.01 0.18 27.39
N SER A 77 -3.80 0.92 28.18
CA SER A 77 -3.33 2.14 28.84
C SER A 77 -2.21 1.89 29.85
N ALA A 78 -2.22 0.73 30.52
CA ALA A 78 -1.14 0.32 31.43
C ALA A 78 0.21 0.18 30.71
N CYS A 79 0.21 -0.35 29.49
CA CYS A 79 1.43 -0.45 28.66
C CYS A 79 1.92 0.92 28.19
N ALA A 80 1.00 1.84 27.96
CA ALA A 80 1.29 3.15 27.41
C ALA A 80 1.66 4.20 28.48
N LEU A 81 1.37 3.96 29.76
CA LEU A 81 1.76 4.84 30.89
C LEU A 81 3.26 4.76 31.23
N ALA A 82 3.95 3.73 30.75
CA ALA A 82 5.41 3.67 30.81
C ALA A 82 6.11 4.65 29.84
N ASP A 83 5.34 5.31 28.96
CA ASP A 83 5.82 6.16 27.85
C ASP A 83 6.08 7.62 28.27
N GLN A 84 6.38 7.89 29.55
CA GLN A 84 7.00 9.17 29.98
C GLN A 84 8.49 9.20 29.55
N GLY A 85 8.76 9.01 28.26
CA GLY A 85 10.10 9.11 27.66
C GLY A 85 11.02 7.89 27.84
N ARG A 86 10.49 6.74 28.28
CA ARG A 86 11.23 5.46 28.32
C ARG A 86 10.49 4.41 27.50
N ALA A 87 11.24 3.44 26.97
CA ALA A 87 10.70 2.26 26.30
C ALA A 87 9.63 1.58 27.17
N PRO A 88 8.60 0.94 26.57
CA PRO A 88 7.56 0.23 27.31
C PRO A 88 8.16 -0.81 28.28
N PRO A 89 7.42 -1.23 29.32
CA PRO A 89 7.91 -2.21 30.28
C PRO A 89 8.28 -3.49 29.54
N LEU A 90 9.31 -4.19 30.01
CA LEU A 90 9.77 -5.44 29.40
C LEU A 90 8.59 -6.44 29.36
N ARG A 91 8.03 -6.66 28.16
CA ARG A 91 6.90 -7.57 27.87
C ARG A 91 5.55 -7.11 28.44
N CYS A 92 5.06 -5.96 27.98
CA CYS A 92 3.68 -5.56 28.25
C CYS A 92 2.71 -6.18 27.23
N SER A 93 1.59 -6.72 27.69
CA SER A 93 0.52 -7.20 26.83
C SER A 93 -0.83 -6.61 27.23
N CYS A 94 -1.71 -6.46 26.26
CA CYS A 94 -3.08 -6.04 26.47
C CYS A 94 -4.03 -6.82 25.57
N ALA A 95 -5.32 -6.71 25.87
CA ALA A 95 -6.35 -7.50 25.23
C ALA A 95 -7.48 -6.61 24.71
N TRP A 96 -7.96 -6.95 23.52
CA TRP A 96 -9.19 -6.39 22.95
C TRP A 96 -10.25 -7.48 22.83
N TYR A 97 -11.37 -7.27 23.50
CA TYR A 97 -12.54 -8.13 23.45
C TYR A 97 -13.59 -7.48 22.56
N PHE A 98 -14.10 -8.23 21.57
CA PHE A 98 -15.20 -7.78 20.73
C PHE A 98 -16.11 -8.96 20.36
N SER A 99 -17.34 -8.65 19.96
CA SER A 99 -18.28 -9.65 19.45
C SER A 99 -18.74 -9.27 18.04
N LEU A 100 -18.84 -10.28 17.18
CA LEU A 100 -19.40 -10.13 15.85
C LEU A 100 -20.86 -10.65 15.87
N PRO A 101 -21.86 -9.77 15.64
CA PRO A 101 -23.27 -10.18 15.67
C PRO A 101 -23.64 -11.07 14.48
N GLU A 102 -22.93 -10.91 13.36
CA GLU A 102 -23.14 -11.63 12.11
C GLU A 102 -21.79 -12.05 11.50
N LEU A 103 -21.82 -12.83 10.42
CA LEU A 103 -20.63 -13.21 9.68
C LEU A 103 -19.91 -11.97 9.15
N PHE A 104 -18.62 -11.83 9.47
CA PHE A 104 -17.73 -10.89 8.80
C PHE A 104 -17.23 -11.56 7.51
N PRO A 105 -17.64 -11.07 6.32
CA PRO A 105 -17.41 -11.75 5.05
C PRO A 105 -15.93 -11.85 4.73
N GLY A 106 -15.49 -13.03 4.29
CA GLY A 106 -14.13 -13.27 3.81
C GLY A 106 -13.92 -12.86 2.34
N PRO A 107 -12.67 -12.86 1.86
CA PRO A 107 -11.43 -13.10 2.61
C PRO A 107 -11.10 -11.94 3.57
N VAL A 108 -10.68 -12.27 4.80
CA VAL A 108 -10.38 -11.28 5.84
C VAL A 108 -8.88 -11.04 5.94
N TYR A 109 -8.50 -9.78 6.03
CA TYR A 109 -7.14 -9.32 6.17
C TYR A 109 -7.00 -8.56 7.48
N LEU A 110 -5.91 -8.83 8.19
CA LEU A 110 -5.52 -8.12 9.39
C LEU A 110 -4.42 -7.13 9.03
N TYR A 111 -4.67 -5.85 9.28
CA TYR A 111 -3.71 -4.77 9.10
C TYR A 111 -3.36 -4.15 10.44
N TYR A 112 -2.12 -3.69 10.59
CA TYR A 112 -1.80 -2.66 11.56
C TYR A 112 -1.73 -1.31 10.84
N GLU A 113 -2.26 -0.29 11.48
CA GLU A 113 -2.19 1.08 11.01
C GLU A 113 -1.39 1.93 12.00
N LEU A 114 -0.49 2.74 11.45
CA LEU A 114 0.28 3.73 12.17
C LEU A 114 -0.11 5.10 11.67
N THR A 115 -0.33 6.04 12.59
CA THR A 115 -0.54 7.45 12.28
C THR A 115 0.65 8.28 12.73
N ASN A 116 0.81 9.45 12.10
CA ASN A 116 1.88 10.40 12.42
C ASN A 116 3.29 9.78 12.30
N PHE A 117 3.48 8.81 11.39
CA PHE A 117 4.76 8.15 11.14
C PHE A 117 5.24 8.41 9.70
N TYR A 118 6.20 9.31 9.53
CA TYR A 118 6.59 9.85 8.22
C TYR A 118 7.62 8.99 7.48
N GLN A 119 7.20 7.84 6.92
CA GLN A 119 8.07 7.01 6.06
C GLN A 119 8.49 7.71 4.76
N ASN A 120 7.74 8.73 4.34
CA ASN A 120 7.99 9.52 3.15
C ASN A 120 9.03 10.65 3.35
N ASN A 121 9.60 10.80 4.55
CA ASN A 121 10.69 11.73 4.76
C ASN A 121 11.90 11.34 3.90
N ARG A 122 12.47 12.28 3.14
CA ARG A 122 13.59 12.01 2.22
C ARG A 122 14.73 11.23 2.86
N ARG A 123 15.20 11.64 4.05
CA ARG A 123 16.34 10.98 4.71
C ARG A 123 15.98 9.58 5.19
N TYR A 124 14.74 9.37 5.64
CA TYR A 124 14.25 8.06 6.02
C TYR A 124 14.13 7.14 4.79
N GLY A 125 13.48 7.61 3.72
CA GLY A 125 13.18 6.82 2.52
C GLY A 125 14.39 6.37 1.72
N VAL A 126 15.50 7.12 1.75
CA VAL A 126 16.77 6.71 1.13
C VAL A 126 17.66 5.87 2.05
N SER A 127 17.36 5.77 3.35
CA SER A 127 18.22 5.09 4.31
C SER A 127 18.03 3.57 4.28
N ARG A 128 18.55 2.95 3.22
CA ARG A 128 18.64 1.50 2.98
C ARG A 128 19.75 1.19 1.98
N ASP A 129 20.12 -0.08 1.86
CA ASP A 129 21.03 -0.58 0.82
C ASP A 129 20.36 -1.71 0.04
N ASP A 130 19.89 -1.41 -1.17
CA ASP A 130 19.20 -2.40 -2.01
C ASP A 130 20.16 -3.51 -2.52
N SER A 131 21.48 -3.26 -2.58
CA SER A 131 22.48 -4.30 -2.89
C SER A 131 22.65 -5.27 -1.72
N GLN A 132 22.60 -4.75 -0.49
CA GLN A 132 22.62 -5.59 0.71
C GLN A 132 21.34 -6.43 0.81
N LEU A 133 20.17 -5.82 0.59
CA LEU A 133 18.86 -6.48 0.69
C LEU A 133 18.60 -7.52 -0.42
N SER A 134 19.33 -7.41 -1.53
CA SER A 134 19.36 -8.45 -2.59
C SER A 134 20.38 -9.57 -2.32
N GLY A 135 21.00 -9.59 -1.13
CA GLY A 135 21.85 -10.68 -0.67
C GLY A 135 23.30 -10.63 -1.19
N LEU A 136 23.76 -9.49 -1.73
CA LEU A 136 25.11 -9.38 -2.27
C LEU A 136 26.18 -9.41 -1.15
N PRO A 137 27.10 -10.40 -1.13
CA PRO A 137 28.06 -10.54 -0.04
C PRO A 137 28.99 -9.33 0.17
N SER A 138 29.35 -8.61 -0.89
CA SER A 138 30.19 -7.41 -0.79
C SER A 138 29.47 -6.27 -0.06
N ALA A 139 28.17 -6.08 -0.31
CA ALA A 139 27.33 -5.07 0.33
C ALA A 139 26.99 -5.42 1.80
N LEU A 140 26.98 -6.71 2.16
CA LEU A 140 26.90 -7.12 3.57
C LEU A 140 28.12 -6.62 4.39
N ARG A 141 29.31 -6.55 3.78
CA ARG A 141 30.55 -6.09 4.43
C ARG A 141 30.76 -4.58 4.33
N HIS A 142 30.29 -3.99 3.24
CA HIS A 142 30.46 -2.57 2.92
C HIS A 142 29.11 -1.95 2.57
N PRO A 143 28.27 -1.66 3.59
CA PRO A 143 26.94 -1.09 3.35
C PRO A 143 27.04 0.32 2.75
N ALA A 144 26.04 0.69 1.95
CA ALA A 144 25.97 1.98 1.28
C ALA A 144 25.98 3.19 2.24
N ASN A 145 26.53 4.31 1.77
CA ASN A 145 26.59 5.56 2.54
C ASN A 145 25.21 6.17 2.86
N GLU A 146 24.17 5.80 2.10
CA GLU A 146 22.80 6.25 2.33
C GLU A 146 22.21 5.69 3.63
N CYS A 147 22.70 4.55 4.11
CA CYS A 147 22.28 3.94 5.38
C CYS A 147 22.69 4.75 6.63
N ALA A 148 23.39 5.89 6.50
CA ALA A 148 23.87 6.65 7.66
C ALA A 148 22.68 7.13 8.52
N PRO A 149 22.79 7.09 9.87
CA PRO A 149 23.92 6.62 10.68
C PRO A 149 23.95 5.10 10.93
N TYR A 150 22.95 4.36 10.47
CA TYR A 150 22.73 2.93 10.73
C TYR A 150 23.50 1.99 9.77
N GLN A 151 24.70 2.38 9.36
CA GLN A 151 25.58 1.55 8.53
C GLN A 151 26.41 0.58 9.38
N ARG A 152 26.87 1.06 10.53
CA ARG A 152 27.80 0.34 11.40
C ARG A 152 27.31 0.44 12.84
N SER A 153 27.52 -0.64 13.59
CA SER A 153 27.28 -0.68 15.03
C SER A 153 28.31 0.19 15.76
N ALA A 154 28.06 0.47 17.05
CA ALA A 154 29.01 1.13 17.93
C ALA A 154 30.37 0.41 18.00
N THR A 155 30.42 -0.90 17.74
CA THR A 155 31.64 -1.71 17.68
C THR A 155 32.34 -1.69 16.31
N GLY A 156 31.82 -0.95 15.33
CA GLY A 156 32.38 -0.83 13.97
C GLY A 156 31.95 -1.92 12.98
N LEU A 157 31.21 -2.94 13.44
CA LEU A 157 30.67 -4.00 12.59
C LEU A 157 29.59 -3.45 11.62
N PRO A 158 29.55 -3.88 10.35
CA PRO A 158 28.47 -3.50 9.44
C PRO A 158 27.13 -4.04 9.92
N ILE A 159 26.09 -3.21 9.86
CA ILE A 159 24.73 -3.59 10.25
C ILE A 159 24.03 -4.29 9.08
N ALA A 160 23.36 -5.40 9.36
CA ALA A 160 22.55 -6.12 8.40
C ALA A 160 21.17 -6.46 9.02
N PRO A 161 20.06 -5.89 8.49
CA PRO A 161 19.94 -4.89 7.42
C PRO A 161 20.32 -3.45 7.88
N CYS A 162 21.07 -2.70 7.08
CA CYS A 162 21.40 -1.31 7.40
C CYS A 162 20.24 -0.34 7.12
N GLY A 163 20.31 0.82 7.76
CA GLY A 163 19.44 1.97 7.44
C GLY A 163 18.27 2.19 8.41
N ALA A 164 17.72 3.41 8.37
CA ALA A 164 16.69 3.86 9.28
C ALA A 164 15.38 3.08 9.11
N ILE A 165 15.04 2.73 7.86
CA ILE A 165 13.80 1.98 7.55
C ILE A 165 13.83 0.65 8.29
N ALA A 166 14.91 -0.11 8.14
CA ALA A 166 15.01 -1.42 8.76
C ALA A 166 15.12 -1.32 10.29
N ASN A 167 15.87 -0.33 10.81
CA ASN A 167 16.02 -0.15 12.25
C ASN A 167 14.68 0.08 12.97
N SER A 168 13.75 0.83 12.38
CA SER A 168 12.43 1.07 12.97
C SER A 168 11.37 0.03 12.59
N LEU A 169 11.76 -1.24 12.37
CA LEU A 169 10.81 -2.31 12.06
C LEU A 169 9.71 -2.42 13.13
N PHE A 170 8.46 -2.46 12.68
CA PHE A 170 7.30 -2.68 13.55
C PHE A 170 7.37 -4.05 14.22
N ASN A 171 7.24 -4.09 15.55
CA ASN A 171 7.51 -5.28 16.36
C ASN A 171 6.43 -5.62 17.40
N ASP A 172 5.22 -5.04 17.29
CA ASP A 172 4.08 -5.57 18.04
C ASP A 172 3.64 -6.91 17.43
N THR A 173 3.09 -7.79 18.27
CA THR A 173 2.57 -9.09 17.84
C THR A 173 1.13 -9.26 18.24
N PHE A 174 0.37 -9.92 17.38
CA PHE A 174 -1.06 -10.17 17.56
C PHE A 174 -1.36 -11.66 17.51
N SER A 175 -2.21 -12.13 18.42
CA SER A 175 -2.85 -13.45 18.34
C SER A 175 -4.36 -13.27 18.45
N LEU A 176 -5.11 -13.92 17.57
CA LEU A 176 -6.56 -13.83 17.50
C LEU A 176 -7.17 -15.13 18.03
N TRP A 177 -8.18 -15.00 18.87
CA TRP A 177 -8.86 -16.10 19.53
C TRP A 177 -10.36 -15.96 19.35
N HIS A 178 -11.04 -17.08 19.14
CA HIS A 178 -12.47 -17.14 18.87
C HIS A 178 -13.17 -18.11 19.80
N GLN A 179 -14.24 -17.63 20.44
CA GLN A 179 -15.16 -18.42 21.24
C GLN A 179 -16.46 -18.62 20.43
N ARG A 180 -16.74 -19.86 20.01
CA ARG A 180 -17.87 -20.18 19.12
C ARG A 180 -19.22 -20.12 19.84
N ARG A 181 -19.25 -20.50 21.11
CA ARG A 181 -20.45 -20.44 21.97
C ARG A 181 -20.12 -19.88 23.35
N PRO A 182 -21.04 -19.16 23.99
CA PRO A 182 -20.83 -18.69 25.37
C PRO A 182 -20.48 -19.87 26.28
N GLY A 183 -19.36 -19.76 27.00
CA GLY A 183 -18.87 -20.79 27.93
C GLY A 183 -17.92 -21.84 27.33
N GLU A 184 -17.74 -21.87 26.00
CA GLU A 184 -16.67 -22.69 25.38
C GLU A 184 -15.29 -22.03 25.55
N PRO A 185 -14.19 -22.80 25.55
CA PRO A 185 -12.86 -22.22 25.55
C PRO A 185 -12.59 -21.44 24.26
N TYR A 186 -11.76 -20.40 24.37
CA TYR A 186 -11.25 -19.68 23.22
C TYR A 186 -10.31 -20.59 22.40
N VAL A 187 -10.54 -20.66 21.09
CA VAL A 187 -9.70 -21.39 20.14
C VAL A 187 -8.93 -20.40 19.29
N GLU A 188 -7.64 -20.64 19.10
CA GLU A 188 -6.79 -19.77 18.28
C GLU A 188 -7.27 -19.76 16.82
N VAL A 189 -7.35 -18.56 16.25
CA VAL A 189 -7.62 -18.34 14.83
C VAL A 189 -6.27 -18.29 14.11
N PRO A 190 -5.98 -19.20 13.18
CA PRO A 190 -4.70 -19.23 12.50
C PRO A 190 -4.53 -17.96 11.65
N LEU A 191 -3.51 -17.17 12.00
CA LEU A 191 -3.10 -15.99 11.24
C LEU A 191 -2.06 -16.41 10.21
N ASP A 192 -2.44 -16.43 8.93
CA ASP A 192 -1.54 -16.78 7.84
C ASP A 192 -0.57 -15.61 7.57
N ARG A 193 0.70 -15.80 7.94
CA ARG A 193 1.82 -14.87 7.73
C ARG A 193 2.46 -15.02 6.35
N THR A 194 1.92 -15.88 5.49
CA THR A 194 2.42 -16.12 4.14
C THR A 194 1.56 -15.44 3.09
N GLY A 195 2.17 -15.03 1.98
CA GLY A 195 1.50 -14.37 0.87
C GLY A 195 0.93 -13.00 1.24
N ILE A 196 1.61 -12.28 2.15
CA ILE A 196 1.30 -10.90 2.56
C ILE A 196 2.13 -9.86 1.80
N ALA A 197 3.30 -10.26 1.31
CA ALA A 197 4.16 -9.45 0.46
C ALA A 197 3.91 -9.76 -1.03
N TRP A 198 4.30 -8.83 -1.91
CA TRP A 198 4.17 -9.02 -3.35
C TRP A 198 5.15 -10.07 -3.85
N TRP A 199 4.74 -10.84 -4.85
CA TRP A 199 5.55 -11.92 -5.40
C TRP A 199 6.93 -11.43 -5.87
N THR A 200 6.98 -10.28 -6.55
CA THR A 200 8.23 -9.67 -7.04
C THR A 200 9.16 -9.25 -5.91
N ASP A 201 8.62 -8.78 -4.78
CA ASP A 201 9.46 -8.43 -3.65
C ASP A 201 10.15 -9.68 -3.08
N CYS A 202 9.39 -10.76 -2.87
CA CYS A 202 9.91 -11.98 -2.24
C CYS A 202 10.83 -12.82 -3.14
N HIS A 203 10.65 -12.78 -4.47
CA HIS A 203 11.36 -13.69 -5.39
C HIS A 203 12.43 -12.98 -6.25
N VAL A 204 12.32 -11.66 -6.41
CA VAL A 204 13.22 -10.88 -7.28
C VAL A 204 14.02 -9.86 -6.47
N LYS A 205 13.33 -8.98 -5.74
CA LYS A 205 13.95 -7.80 -5.12
C LYS A 205 14.75 -8.13 -3.86
N PHE A 206 14.16 -8.87 -2.93
CA PHE A 206 14.81 -9.26 -1.68
C PHE A 206 15.33 -10.69 -1.78
N ARG A 207 16.56 -10.92 -1.35
CA ARG A 207 17.16 -12.26 -1.32
C ARG A 207 18.11 -12.37 -0.14
N ASN A 208 18.17 -13.58 0.41
CA ASN A 208 19.20 -13.90 1.39
C ASN A 208 20.57 -14.06 0.71
N PRO A 209 21.66 -13.77 1.42
CA PRO A 209 22.99 -14.14 0.95
C PRO A 209 23.10 -15.66 0.77
N PRO A 210 24.02 -16.14 -0.08
CA PRO A 210 24.26 -17.56 -0.26
C PRO A 210 24.61 -18.22 1.08
N LEU A 211 24.00 -19.38 1.34
CA LEU A 211 24.24 -20.14 2.57
C LEU A 211 25.71 -20.55 2.68
N VAL A 212 26.27 -20.43 3.88
CA VAL A 212 27.63 -20.91 4.19
C VAL A 212 27.48 -22.15 5.06
N ASN A 213 27.99 -23.29 4.59
CA ASN A 213 27.85 -24.59 5.26
C ASN A 213 26.39 -24.95 5.61
N GLY A 214 25.44 -24.59 4.74
CA GLY A 214 24.02 -24.82 4.95
C GLY A 214 23.35 -23.94 6.01
N SER A 215 24.07 -22.98 6.61
CA SER A 215 23.55 -22.10 7.66
C SER A 215 23.44 -20.66 7.19
N LEU A 216 22.26 -20.06 7.40
CA LEU A 216 22.03 -18.64 7.15
C LEU A 216 22.75 -17.75 8.18
N ALA A 217 22.82 -18.19 9.44
CA ALA A 217 23.53 -17.46 10.49
C ALA A 217 25.02 -17.29 10.15
N LEU A 218 25.65 -18.33 9.57
CA LEU A 218 27.03 -18.25 9.10
C LEU A 218 27.19 -17.29 7.90
N ALA A 219 26.19 -17.19 7.02
CA ALA A 219 26.22 -16.23 5.92
C ALA A 219 26.22 -14.77 6.41
N PHE A 220 25.61 -14.50 7.56
CA PHE A 220 25.61 -13.19 8.23
C PHE A 220 26.77 -12.99 9.22
N HIS A 221 27.70 -13.95 9.34
CA HIS A 221 28.80 -13.87 10.31
C HIS A 221 29.63 -12.59 10.14
N GLY A 222 29.87 -11.85 11.22
CA GLY A 222 30.60 -10.57 11.22
C GLY A 222 29.77 -9.38 10.74
N THR A 223 28.44 -9.50 10.78
CA THR A 223 27.49 -8.37 10.76
C THR A 223 26.85 -8.21 12.14
N ALA A 224 26.25 -7.05 12.40
CA ALA A 224 25.50 -6.77 13.62
C ALA A 224 24.01 -6.52 13.30
N PRO A 225 23.08 -6.81 14.22
CA PRO A 225 21.69 -6.41 14.06
C PRO A 225 21.53 -4.89 14.18
N PRO A 226 20.44 -4.31 13.66
CA PRO A 226 20.11 -2.90 13.90
C PRO A 226 19.94 -2.59 15.40
N PRO A 227 20.23 -1.36 15.85
CA PRO A 227 20.19 -0.99 17.27
C PRO A 227 18.88 -1.31 18.00
N ASN A 228 17.73 -1.17 17.33
CA ASN A 228 16.41 -1.39 17.94
C ASN A 228 15.91 -2.84 17.80
N TRP A 229 16.73 -3.76 17.27
CA TRP A 229 16.33 -5.14 17.07
C TRP A 229 16.79 -6.01 18.24
N HIS A 230 15.88 -6.82 18.79
CA HIS A 230 16.21 -7.78 19.84
C HIS A 230 16.86 -9.06 19.32
N ARG A 231 16.66 -9.37 18.04
CA ARG A 231 17.14 -10.58 17.37
C ARG A 231 17.71 -10.22 16.00
N PRO A 232 18.69 -10.96 15.50
CA PRO A 232 19.24 -10.74 14.17
C PRO A 232 18.26 -11.17 13.07
N VAL A 233 18.52 -10.69 11.86
CA VAL A 233 17.62 -10.87 10.71
C VAL A 233 17.37 -12.33 10.32
N TYR A 234 18.34 -13.21 10.54
CA TYR A 234 18.22 -14.64 10.25
C TYR A 234 17.41 -15.42 11.31
N GLU A 235 16.97 -14.78 12.41
CA GLU A 235 16.13 -15.35 13.47
C GLU A 235 14.72 -14.73 13.53
N LEU A 236 14.30 -14.01 12.48
CA LEU A 236 12.97 -13.36 12.44
C LEU A 236 11.81 -14.36 12.45
N SER A 237 12.02 -15.56 11.90
CA SER A 237 11.01 -16.61 11.82
C SER A 237 11.66 -17.98 12.01
N PRO A 238 10.96 -18.95 12.63
CA PRO A 238 11.40 -20.34 12.66
C PRO A 238 11.29 -21.03 11.29
N ASP A 239 10.47 -20.51 10.37
CA ASP A 239 10.32 -21.07 9.02
C ASP A 239 11.53 -20.68 8.15
N PRO A 240 12.33 -21.66 7.66
CA PRO A 240 13.49 -21.38 6.81
C PRO A 240 13.13 -20.70 5.49
N ASN A 241 11.90 -20.87 5.00
CA ASN A 241 11.44 -20.24 3.76
C ASN A 241 10.95 -18.79 3.98
N ASN A 242 10.84 -18.35 5.23
CA ASN A 242 10.31 -17.03 5.60
C ASN A 242 11.18 -16.33 6.66
N THR A 243 12.50 -16.44 6.54
CA THR A 243 13.48 -15.81 7.45
C THR A 243 14.57 -15.05 6.68
N GLY A 244 15.29 -14.15 7.35
CA GLY A 244 16.28 -13.28 6.71
C GLY A 244 15.63 -12.10 5.98
N PHE A 245 16.26 -11.64 4.90
CA PHE A 245 15.77 -10.52 4.08
C PHE A 245 14.48 -10.84 3.30
N ILE A 246 14.17 -12.12 3.12
CA ILE A 246 12.94 -12.58 2.46
C ILE A 246 11.75 -12.74 3.42
N ASN A 247 11.95 -12.50 4.73
CA ASN A 247 10.86 -12.54 5.69
C ASN A 247 9.75 -11.57 5.28
N GLN A 248 8.52 -12.05 5.12
CA GLN A 248 7.45 -11.26 4.50
C GLN A 248 7.03 -10.07 5.36
N ASP A 249 7.11 -10.16 6.68
CA ASP A 249 6.81 -9.05 7.58
C ASP A 249 7.82 -7.92 7.42
N PHE A 250 9.10 -8.28 7.35
CA PHE A 250 10.18 -7.37 7.03
C PHE A 250 10.00 -6.74 5.64
N VAL A 251 9.69 -7.54 4.62
CA VAL A 251 9.47 -7.04 3.24
C VAL A 251 8.29 -6.08 3.16
N VAL A 252 7.17 -6.38 3.84
CA VAL A 252 6.01 -5.47 3.92
C VAL A 252 6.40 -4.15 4.58
N TRP A 253 7.24 -4.19 5.62
CA TRP A 253 7.75 -2.99 6.27
C TRP A 253 8.65 -2.15 5.37
N MET A 254 9.59 -2.80 4.67
CA MET A 254 10.59 -2.16 3.81
C MET A 254 9.98 -1.42 2.59
N ARG A 255 8.74 -1.73 2.21
CA ARG A 255 7.97 -0.90 1.28
C ARG A 255 7.49 0.36 1.99
N THR A 256 8.15 1.49 1.75
CA THR A 256 7.80 2.78 2.36
C THR A 256 6.40 3.24 1.97
N ALA A 257 5.64 3.72 2.95
CA ALA A 257 4.35 4.36 2.73
C ALA A 257 4.51 5.79 2.19
N ALA A 258 3.57 6.23 1.35
CA ALA A 258 3.56 7.57 0.77
C ALA A 258 3.01 8.64 1.72
N LEU A 259 2.20 8.24 2.71
CA LEU A 259 1.48 9.12 3.64
C LEU A 259 1.90 8.82 5.09
N PRO A 260 1.74 9.78 6.03
CA PRO A 260 2.08 9.59 7.44
C PRO A 260 1.11 8.69 8.20
N THR A 261 -0.10 8.55 7.68
CA THR A 261 -1.08 7.55 8.12
C THR A 261 -1.13 6.45 7.08
N PHE A 262 -0.80 5.23 7.48
CA PHE A 262 -0.77 4.09 6.58
C PHE A 262 -1.07 2.80 7.30
N ARG A 263 -1.65 1.86 6.55
CA ARG A 263 -1.87 0.48 6.96
C ARG A 263 -0.92 -0.46 6.23
N LYS A 264 -0.45 -1.48 6.94
CA LYS A 264 0.38 -2.55 6.39
C LYS A 264 -0.23 -3.89 6.74
N LEU A 265 -0.18 -4.81 5.77
CA LEU A 265 -0.77 -6.13 5.92
C LEU A 265 0.03 -6.94 6.93
N TYR A 266 -0.63 -7.42 7.98
CA TYR A 266 -0.04 -8.27 9.00
C TYR A 266 -0.31 -9.76 8.69
N ALA A 267 -1.56 -10.13 8.45
CA ALA A 267 -1.91 -11.53 8.21
C ALA A 267 -3.16 -11.68 7.36
N ARG A 268 -3.33 -12.86 6.79
CA ARG A 268 -4.55 -13.27 6.07
C ARG A 268 -5.28 -14.31 6.90
N ILE A 269 -6.60 -14.23 6.93
CA ILE A 269 -7.45 -15.20 7.62
C ILE A 269 -8.27 -15.90 6.55
N ARG A 270 -7.82 -17.09 6.16
CA ARG A 270 -8.39 -17.87 5.05
C ARG A 270 -8.38 -19.38 5.28
N GLN A 271 -7.84 -19.84 6.42
CA GLN A 271 -7.60 -21.26 6.69
C GLN A 271 -8.71 -21.85 7.57
N GLY A 272 -8.97 -23.15 7.38
CA GLY A 272 -9.91 -23.93 8.20
C GLY A 272 -11.33 -23.35 8.20
N ASN A 273 -11.92 -23.25 9.39
CA ASN A 273 -13.30 -22.75 9.59
C ASN A 273 -13.48 -21.26 9.28
N TYR A 274 -12.41 -20.56 8.89
CA TYR A 274 -12.43 -19.11 8.62
C TYR A 274 -12.24 -18.78 7.13
N SER A 275 -12.33 -19.78 6.25
CA SER A 275 -12.20 -19.59 4.79
C SER A 275 -13.26 -18.65 4.20
N ALA A 276 -14.49 -18.71 4.72
CA ALA A 276 -15.60 -17.85 4.33
C ALA A 276 -15.62 -16.50 5.08
N GLY A 277 -14.72 -16.27 6.02
CA GLY A 277 -14.66 -15.09 6.88
C GLY A 277 -14.65 -15.40 8.37
N LEU A 278 -14.93 -14.40 9.21
CA LEU A 278 -15.00 -14.57 10.67
C LEU A 278 -16.46 -14.84 11.08
N PRO A 279 -16.81 -16.04 11.58
CA PRO A 279 -18.15 -16.35 12.05
C PRO A 279 -18.62 -15.41 13.17
N ARG A 280 -19.94 -15.32 13.35
CA ARG A 280 -20.53 -14.69 14.55
C ARG A 280 -19.96 -15.34 15.82
N GLY A 281 -19.69 -14.55 16.84
CA GLY A 281 -19.09 -15.05 18.08
C GLY A 281 -18.32 -13.99 18.85
N ALA A 282 -17.79 -14.38 19.99
CA ALA A 282 -16.91 -13.54 20.79
C ALA A 282 -15.45 -13.78 20.39
N TYR A 283 -14.70 -12.70 20.24
CA TYR A 283 -13.31 -12.70 19.84
C TYR A 283 -12.46 -11.97 20.86
N LEU A 284 -11.22 -12.44 20.97
CA LEU A 284 -10.19 -11.87 21.80
C LEU A 284 -8.94 -11.70 20.95
N VAL A 285 -8.42 -10.48 20.87
CA VAL A 285 -7.08 -10.23 20.35
C VAL A 285 -6.15 -9.95 21.52
N ASN A 286 -5.13 -10.78 21.66
CA ASN A 286 -4.02 -10.50 22.56
C ASN A 286 -2.93 -9.76 21.78
N ILE A 287 -2.47 -8.65 22.34
CA ILE A 287 -1.55 -7.69 21.74
C ILE A 287 -0.31 -7.61 22.62
N THR A 288 0.86 -7.96 22.08
CA THR A 288 2.13 -7.68 22.73
C THR A 288 2.59 -6.28 22.32
N TYR A 289 2.66 -5.38 23.30
CA TYR A 289 2.90 -3.95 23.10
C TYR A 289 4.40 -3.64 23.24
N ASN A 290 5.11 -3.59 22.12
CA ASN A 290 6.55 -3.35 22.03
C ASN A 290 6.90 -2.03 21.32
N TYR A 291 6.09 -1.60 20.35
CA TYR A 291 6.40 -0.47 19.47
C TYR A 291 5.88 0.85 20.05
N PRO A 292 6.77 1.78 20.48
CA PRO A 292 6.36 3.04 21.09
C PRO A 292 5.94 4.04 20.02
N VAL A 293 4.80 4.72 20.25
CA VAL A 293 4.30 5.76 19.31
C VAL A 293 4.00 7.10 19.96
N ARG A 294 3.81 7.17 21.28
CA ARG A 294 3.36 8.41 21.93
C ARG A 294 4.48 9.45 22.00
N ALA A 295 5.73 9.00 22.05
CA ALA A 295 6.90 9.86 21.99
C ALA A 295 6.88 10.85 20.80
N PHE A 296 6.20 10.50 19.70
CA PHE A 296 6.01 11.37 18.54
C PHE A 296 4.54 11.69 18.25
N GLY A 297 3.63 11.46 19.20
CA GLY A 297 2.20 11.72 19.05
C GLY A 297 1.53 10.89 17.96
N GLY A 298 2.00 9.65 17.73
CA GLY A 298 1.37 8.71 16.81
C GLY A 298 0.35 7.80 17.50
N HIS A 299 -0.52 7.21 16.68
CA HIS A 299 -1.50 6.21 17.11
C HIS A 299 -1.25 4.87 16.42
N LYS A 300 -1.70 3.80 17.09
CA LYS A 300 -1.68 2.43 16.58
C LYS A 300 -3.09 1.88 16.54
N LEU A 301 -3.53 1.49 15.35
CA LEU A 301 -4.82 0.84 15.14
C LEU A 301 -4.63 -0.57 14.60
N LEU A 302 -5.49 -1.47 15.02
CA LEU A 302 -5.61 -2.81 14.45
C LEU A 302 -6.89 -2.88 13.63
N VAL A 303 -6.77 -3.29 12.38
CA VAL A 303 -7.88 -3.21 11.41
C VAL A 303 -8.12 -4.58 10.78
N PHE A 304 -9.32 -5.12 10.98
CA PHE A 304 -9.83 -6.24 10.20
C PHE A 304 -10.66 -5.69 9.05
N SER A 305 -10.33 -6.09 7.82
CA SER A 305 -11.00 -5.59 6.61
C SER A 305 -11.13 -6.71 5.60
N ASN A 306 -12.29 -6.81 4.95
CA ASN A 306 -12.42 -7.58 3.73
C ASN A 306 -12.03 -6.72 2.52
N ILE A 307 -11.79 -7.33 1.37
CA ILE A 307 -11.47 -6.58 0.14
C ILE A 307 -12.48 -6.89 -0.94
N SER A 308 -12.73 -5.89 -1.79
CA SER A 308 -13.34 -6.10 -3.10
C SER A 308 -12.25 -6.26 -4.17
N TRP A 309 -12.67 -6.45 -5.41
CA TRP A 309 -11.77 -6.48 -6.57
C TRP A 309 -10.98 -5.16 -6.75
N MET A 310 -11.47 -4.06 -6.15
CA MET A 310 -10.84 -2.73 -6.20
C MET A 310 -9.98 -2.43 -4.96
N GLY A 311 -9.87 -3.37 -4.02
CA GLY A 311 -9.09 -3.22 -2.79
C GLY A 311 -9.97 -2.98 -1.56
N GLY A 312 -9.46 -2.19 -0.62
CA GLY A 312 -10.14 -1.89 0.65
C GLY A 312 -11.22 -0.81 0.51
N LYS A 313 -11.87 -0.46 1.63
CA LYS A 313 -12.92 0.55 1.67
C LYS A 313 -12.35 1.93 1.30
N ASN A 314 -12.83 2.50 0.20
CA ASN A 314 -12.55 3.87 -0.19
C ASN A 314 -13.63 4.40 -1.16
N PRO A 315 -14.64 5.12 -0.66
CA PRO A 315 -15.73 5.61 -1.50
C PRO A 315 -15.33 6.80 -2.39
N PHE A 316 -14.14 7.38 -2.19
CA PHE A 316 -13.71 8.60 -2.90
C PHE A 316 -13.77 8.45 -4.42
N LEU A 317 -13.28 7.34 -4.96
CA LEU A 317 -13.27 7.14 -6.41
C LEU A 317 -14.69 7.11 -6.97
N GLY A 318 -15.60 6.39 -6.31
CA GLY A 318 -17.02 6.36 -6.70
C GLY A 318 -17.66 7.75 -6.65
N ILE A 319 -17.43 8.50 -5.57
CA ILE A 319 -17.92 9.88 -5.41
C ILE A 319 -17.35 10.79 -6.51
N ALA A 320 -16.06 10.68 -6.83
CA ALA A 320 -15.42 11.49 -7.87
C ALA A 320 -16.06 11.25 -9.24
N TYR A 321 -16.30 9.98 -9.61
CA TYR A 321 -16.99 9.65 -10.86
C TYR A 321 -18.43 10.16 -10.90
N LEU A 322 -19.17 10.08 -9.78
CA LEU A 322 -20.52 10.65 -9.68
C LEU A 322 -20.51 12.17 -9.88
N VAL A 323 -19.61 12.89 -9.19
CA VAL A 323 -19.49 14.35 -9.30
C VAL A 323 -19.12 14.77 -10.72
N VAL A 324 -18.07 14.17 -11.31
CA VAL A 324 -17.65 14.50 -12.67
C VAL A 324 -18.74 14.13 -13.69
N GLY A 325 -19.39 12.98 -13.53
CA GLY A 325 -20.51 12.56 -14.39
C GLY A 325 -21.70 13.53 -14.33
N SER A 326 -22.08 13.98 -13.13
CA SER A 326 -23.12 15.00 -12.95
C SER A 326 -22.74 16.34 -13.56
N LEU A 327 -21.49 16.78 -13.42
CA LEU A 327 -20.99 18.01 -14.04
C LEU A 327 -20.99 17.91 -15.58
N CYS A 328 -20.66 16.75 -16.16
CA CYS A 328 -20.74 16.53 -17.60
C CYS A 328 -22.17 16.64 -18.13
N ILE A 329 -23.16 16.07 -17.41
CA ILE A 329 -24.57 16.19 -17.80
C ILE A 329 -25.06 17.63 -17.67
N LEU A 330 -24.73 18.31 -16.56
CA LEU A 330 -25.08 19.73 -16.36
C LEU A 330 -24.51 20.59 -17.50
N MET A 331 -23.23 20.41 -17.83
CA MET A 331 -22.59 21.13 -18.92
C MET A 331 -23.21 20.80 -20.27
N GLY A 332 -23.61 19.54 -20.49
CA GLY A 332 -24.37 19.12 -21.67
C GLY A 332 -25.69 19.89 -21.82
N PHE A 333 -26.45 20.05 -20.74
CA PHE A 333 -27.67 20.88 -20.75
C PHE A 333 -27.39 22.36 -21.01
N VAL A 334 -26.35 22.93 -20.41
CA VAL A 334 -25.95 24.33 -20.66
C VAL A 334 -25.58 24.53 -22.13
N MET A 335 -24.75 23.65 -22.70
CA MET A 335 -24.39 23.70 -24.11
C MET A 335 -25.61 23.53 -25.01
N LEU A 336 -26.57 22.67 -24.64
CA LEU A 336 -27.80 22.47 -25.41
C LEU A 336 -28.65 23.73 -25.46
N VAL A 337 -28.81 24.42 -24.31
CA VAL A 337 -29.55 25.69 -24.24
C VAL A 337 -28.86 26.76 -25.09
N VAL A 338 -27.52 26.88 -25.02
CA VAL A 338 -26.77 27.84 -25.84
C VAL A 338 -26.90 27.51 -27.33
N TYR A 339 -26.84 26.24 -27.70
CA TYR A 339 -26.97 25.79 -29.08
C TYR A 339 -28.35 26.14 -29.66
N ILE A 340 -29.44 25.86 -28.92
CA ILE A 340 -30.79 26.21 -29.34
C ILE A 340 -30.93 27.74 -29.53
N ARG A 341 -30.42 28.52 -28.57
CA ARG A 341 -30.45 29.99 -28.66
C ARG A 341 -29.70 30.54 -29.87
N TYR A 342 -28.59 29.91 -30.26
CA TYR A 342 -27.83 30.33 -31.43
C TYR A 342 -28.52 29.92 -32.75
N GLN A 343 -29.22 28.79 -32.77
CA GLN A 343 -30.06 28.43 -33.93
C GLN A 343 -31.21 29.41 -34.11
N ASP A 344 -31.93 29.74 -33.04
CA ASP A 344 -33.03 30.71 -33.08
C ASP A 344 -32.58 32.08 -33.63
N GLN A 345 -31.36 32.54 -33.28
CA GLN A 345 -30.80 33.80 -33.80
C GLN A 345 -30.50 33.75 -35.29
N ASN A 346 -29.96 32.64 -35.80
CA ASN A 346 -29.71 32.51 -37.24
C ASN A 346 -31.02 32.43 -38.02
N ASP A 347 -32.04 31.77 -37.47
CA ASP A 347 -33.37 31.67 -38.08
C ASP A 347 -34.13 33.02 -38.08
N GLU A 348 -33.79 33.96 -37.19
CA GLU A 348 -34.32 35.33 -37.18
C GLU A 348 -33.57 36.29 -38.15
N GLU A 349 -32.35 35.96 -38.56
CA GLU A 349 -31.52 36.75 -39.48
C GLU A 349 -31.69 36.36 -40.97
N GLU A 350 -32.24 35.17 -41.26
CA GLU A 350 -32.66 34.72 -42.60
C GLU A 350 -34.11 35.12 -42.93
#